data_AF-A0A7X5Y463-F1
#
_entry.id   AF-A0A7X5Y463-F1
#
_cell.length_a   1.000
_cell.length_b   1.000
_cell.length_c   1.000
_cell.angle_alpha   90.00
_cell.angle_beta   90.00
_cell.angle_gamma   90.00
#
_symmetry.space_group_name_H-M   'P 1'
#
loop_
_entity.id
_entity.type
_entity.pdbx_description
1 polymer ?
#
loop_
_entity_poly.entity_id
_entity_poly.type
_entity_poly.pdbx_seq_one_letter_code
_entity_poly.pdbx_strand_id
1 'polypeptide(L)'
;MFIREMVAPNGAATRFHRAIRFEVRPDATHAVVQSYHLADMQLVSWEDVYTIPLLVRITSLQDVEQILTAPGAPFDGGTVIDPMAGDLQLAKARAWAAVKAARDRAADGGCDSALGRVDTTDRSRILISGTVQMAQIDKAAGRPFSVDWTMADNSPVAHDADAIIALGVAVGMHTAACWDRAQQLRGEIEAAETVEEVAAIDIATGWPGAPA
;
A
#
# COMPACT_ATOMS: atom_id res chain seq x y z
N MET A 1 -1.11 -8.20 17.41
CA MET A 1 -2.04 -8.07 16.27
C MET A 1 -1.41 -7.14 15.25
N PHE A 2 -1.93 -7.08 14.03
CA PHE A 2 -1.51 -6.08 13.06
C PHE A 2 -2.68 -5.56 12.22
N ILE A 3 -2.49 -4.40 11.60
CA ILE A 3 -3.50 -3.72 10.79
C ILE A 3 -3.04 -3.68 9.34
N ARG A 4 -3.86 -4.22 8.44
CA ARG A 4 -3.68 -4.17 6.99
C ARG A 4 -5.03 -4.23 6.31
N GLU A 5 -5.38 -3.26 5.47
CA GLU A 5 -6.59 -3.37 4.66
C GLU A 5 -6.33 -4.32 3.49
N MET A 6 -7.16 -5.36 3.33
CA MET A 6 -7.10 -6.30 2.21
C MET A 6 -8.43 -7.03 2.01
N VAL A 7 -8.61 -7.58 0.81
CA VAL A 7 -9.74 -8.47 0.49
C VAL A 7 -9.28 -9.91 0.67
N ALA A 8 -9.96 -10.65 1.55
CA ALA A 8 -9.70 -12.06 1.78
C ALA A 8 -10.15 -12.92 0.57
N PRO A 9 -9.67 -14.16 0.42
CA PRO A 9 -10.04 -15.06 -0.69
C PRO A 9 -11.55 -15.29 -0.85
N ASN A 10 -12.32 -15.20 0.24
CA ASN A 10 -13.78 -15.29 0.22
C ASN A 10 -14.50 -13.98 -0.20
N GLY A 11 -13.75 -12.95 -0.58
CA GLY A 11 -14.27 -11.63 -0.95
C GLY A 11 -14.55 -10.70 0.24
N ALA A 12 -14.33 -11.13 1.48
CA ALA A 12 -14.56 -10.29 2.65
C ALA A 12 -13.49 -9.21 2.79
N ALA A 13 -13.91 -7.97 3.05
CA ALA A 13 -13.00 -6.89 3.41
C ALA A 13 -12.48 -7.10 4.84
N THR A 14 -11.16 -7.18 4.99
CA THR A 14 -10.48 -7.36 6.28
C THR A 14 -9.53 -6.20 6.55
N ARG A 15 -9.33 -5.90 7.84
CA ARG A 15 -8.51 -4.77 8.29
C ARG A 15 -7.60 -5.11 9.47
N PHE A 16 -8.09 -5.92 10.40
CA PHE A 16 -7.36 -6.31 11.60
C PHE A 16 -7.01 -7.78 11.50
N HIS A 17 -5.81 -8.15 11.94
CA HIS A 17 -5.31 -9.51 11.83
C HIS A 17 -4.55 -9.90 13.09
N ARG A 18 -4.58 -11.19 13.42
CA ARG A 18 -3.88 -11.71 14.59
C ARG A 18 -3.38 -13.11 14.34
N ALA A 19 -2.10 -13.32 14.62
CA ALA A 19 -1.58 -14.68 14.77
C ALA A 19 -2.18 -15.27 16.05
N ILE A 20 -2.92 -16.37 15.92
CA ILE A 20 -3.60 -17.01 17.05
C ILE A 20 -2.74 -18.16 17.61
N ARG A 21 -2.05 -18.87 16.72
CA ARG A 21 -1.14 -19.97 17.06
C ARG A 21 -0.14 -20.19 15.94
N PHE A 22 0.96 -20.85 16.26
CA PHE A 22 1.84 -21.45 15.26
C PHE A 22 2.24 -22.87 15.70
N GLU A 23 2.53 -23.72 14.73
CA GLU A 23 2.97 -25.10 14.93
C GLU A 23 4.24 -25.33 14.13
N VAL A 24 5.31 -25.77 14.79
CA VAL A 24 6.57 -26.14 14.11
C VAL A 24 6.44 -27.59 13.64
N ARG A 25 6.57 -27.80 12.33
CA ARG A 25 6.58 -29.12 11.70
C ARG A 25 7.95 -29.41 11.07
N PRO A 26 8.25 -30.66 10.68
CA PRO A 26 9.54 -31.00 10.08
C PRO A 26 9.87 -30.25 8.78
N ASP A 27 8.85 -29.77 8.07
CA ASP A 27 8.97 -29.05 6.80
C ASP A 27 8.97 -27.52 6.98
N ALA A 28 8.11 -26.99 7.84
CA ALA A 28 7.94 -25.56 8.06
C ALA A 28 7.23 -25.23 9.37
N THR A 29 7.30 -23.97 9.78
CA THR A 29 6.38 -23.44 10.79
C THR A 29 5.08 -23.00 10.13
N HIS A 30 3.95 -23.48 10.62
CA HIS A 30 2.63 -23.13 10.14
C HIS A 30 1.97 -22.19 11.13
N ALA A 31 1.74 -20.95 10.72
CA ALA A 31 1.08 -19.91 11.50
C ALA A 31 -0.40 -19.81 11.10
N VAL A 32 -1.31 -19.79 12.09
CA VAL A 32 -2.73 -19.53 11.86
C VAL A 32 -3.03 -18.07 12.18
N VAL A 33 -3.60 -17.38 11.20
CA VAL A 33 -4.00 -15.98 11.33
C VAL A 33 -5.50 -15.85 11.12
N GLN A 34 -6.15 -15.20 12.08
CA GLN A 34 -7.52 -14.76 11.94
C GLN A 34 -7.55 -13.29 11.51
N SER A 35 -8.46 -13.00 10.59
CA SER A 35 -8.66 -11.68 10.01
C SER A 35 -10.08 -11.19 10.29
N TYR A 36 -10.21 -9.91 10.58
CA TYR A 36 -11.42 -9.28 11.07
C TYR A 36 -11.67 -7.97 10.32
N HIS A 37 -12.95 -7.65 10.15
CA HIS A 37 -13.36 -6.35 9.63
C HIS A 37 -13.31 -5.25 10.71
N LEU A 38 -13.77 -5.57 11.92
CA LEU A 38 -13.91 -4.62 13.03
C LEU A 38 -12.77 -4.74 14.06
N ALA A 39 -12.51 -3.62 14.73
CA ALA A 39 -11.41 -3.48 15.69
C ALA A 39 -11.63 -4.23 17.01
N ASP A 40 -12.87 -4.62 17.32
CA ASP A 40 -13.22 -5.42 18.49
C ASP A 40 -12.81 -6.90 18.33
N MET A 41 -12.54 -7.32 17.09
CA MET A 41 -12.07 -8.65 16.72
C MET A 41 -12.97 -9.77 17.25
N GLN A 42 -14.27 -9.51 17.35
CA GLN A 42 -15.23 -10.49 17.87
C GLN A 42 -15.71 -11.46 16.79
N LEU A 43 -15.83 -11.00 15.54
CA LEU A 43 -16.30 -11.80 14.41
C LEU A 43 -15.18 -12.05 13.40
N VAL A 44 -14.70 -13.30 13.34
CA VAL A 44 -13.71 -13.73 12.35
C VAL A 44 -14.33 -13.62 10.96
N SER A 45 -13.71 -12.82 10.09
CA SER A 45 -14.12 -12.65 8.69
C SER A 45 -13.41 -13.65 7.76
N TRP A 46 -12.19 -14.05 8.13
CA TRP A 46 -11.39 -15.05 7.42
C TRP A 46 -10.36 -15.68 8.36
N GLU A 47 -10.01 -16.94 8.15
CA GLU A 47 -8.90 -17.63 8.80
C GLU A 47 -8.07 -18.33 7.74
N ASP A 48 -6.74 -18.23 7.85
CA ASP A 48 -5.82 -18.89 6.94
C ASP A 48 -4.57 -19.41 7.65
N VAL A 49 -3.84 -20.28 6.95
CA VAL A 49 -2.57 -20.85 7.40
C VAL A 49 -1.43 -20.38 6.51
N TYR A 50 -0.42 -19.79 7.14
CA TYR A 50 0.77 -19.26 6.47
C TYR A 50 2.01 -20.08 6.81
N THR A 51 2.75 -20.44 5.77
CA THR A 51 3.98 -21.24 5.89
C THR A 51 5.18 -20.32 6.07
N ILE A 52 5.95 -20.54 7.13
CA ILE A 52 7.17 -19.82 7.45
C ILE A 52 8.36 -20.80 7.42
N PRO A 53 9.43 -20.51 6.65
CA PRO A 53 10.61 -21.37 6.58
C PRO A 53 11.26 -21.63 7.96
N LEU A 54 11.73 -22.85 8.21
CA LEU A 54 12.34 -23.24 9.50
C LEU A 54 13.61 -22.46 9.87
N LEU A 55 14.29 -21.86 8.88
CA LEU A 55 15.44 -20.98 9.13
C LEU A 55 15.06 -19.69 9.86
N VAL A 56 13.78 -19.32 9.82
CA VAL A 56 13.28 -18.13 10.51
C VAL A 56 12.92 -18.52 11.94
N ARG A 57 13.62 -17.91 12.89
CA ARG A 57 13.40 -18.17 14.32
C ARG A 57 12.10 -17.51 14.78
N ILE A 58 11.19 -18.32 15.32
CA ILE A 58 9.95 -17.86 15.95
C ILE A 58 9.98 -18.26 17.42
N THR A 59 9.79 -17.28 18.29
CA THR A 59 9.71 -17.43 19.75
C THR A 59 8.37 -16.96 20.31
N SER A 60 7.61 -16.19 19.54
CA SER A 60 6.34 -15.60 19.96
C SER A 60 5.37 -15.45 18.79
N LEU A 61 4.09 -15.20 19.09
CA LEU A 61 3.12 -14.79 18.08
C LEU A 61 3.43 -13.42 17.49
N GLN A 62 4.14 -12.56 18.23
CA GLN A 62 4.55 -11.25 17.72
C GLN A 62 5.61 -11.41 16.62
N ASP A 63 6.52 -12.38 16.74
CA ASP A 63 7.50 -12.68 15.70
C ASP A 63 6.78 -13.10 14.41
N VAL A 64 5.74 -13.94 14.52
CA VAL A 64 4.88 -14.32 13.39
C VAL A 64 4.27 -13.08 12.73
N GLU A 65 3.68 -12.17 13.51
CA GLU A 65 3.06 -10.96 12.98
C GLU A 65 4.08 -10.03 12.29
N GLN A 66 5.29 -9.91 12.84
CA GLN A 66 6.39 -9.16 12.20
C GLN A 66 6.84 -9.82 10.89
N ILE A 67 7.00 -11.14 10.87
CA ILE A 67 7.40 -11.89 9.67
C ILE A 67 6.35 -11.73 8.57
N LEU A 68 5.08 -11.89 8.91
CA LEU A 68 3.99 -11.86 7.94
C LEU A 68 3.72 -10.46 7.36
N THR A 69 4.19 -9.41 8.03
CA THR A 69 4.06 -8.01 7.58
C THR A 69 5.33 -7.45 6.94
N ALA A 70 6.40 -8.26 6.84
CA ALA A 70 7.66 -7.85 6.22
C ALA A 70 7.52 -7.66 4.70
N PRO A 71 8.45 -6.93 4.05
CA PRO A 71 8.48 -6.78 2.60
C PRO A 71 8.41 -8.12 1.86
N GLY A 72 7.48 -8.23 0.91
CA GLY A 72 7.23 -9.44 0.14
C GLY A 72 6.48 -10.56 0.87
N ALA A 73 6.06 -10.36 2.12
CA ALA A 73 5.23 -11.29 2.87
C ALA A 73 3.73 -11.11 2.53
N PRO A 74 2.85 -12.06 2.91
CA PRO A 74 1.43 -12.01 2.56
C PRO A 74 0.68 -10.76 3.05
N PHE A 75 1.15 -10.12 4.12
CA PHE A 75 0.57 -8.89 4.67
C PHE A 75 1.56 -7.71 4.62
N ASP A 76 2.41 -7.68 3.60
CA ASP A 76 3.36 -6.58 3.37
C ASP A 76 2.67 -5.21 3.52
N GLY A 77 3.38 -4.30 4.18
CA GLY A 77 2.91 -2.98 4.54
C GLY A 77 1.98 -2.94 5.76
N GLY A 78 1.75 -4.05 6.46
CA GLY A 78 0.98 -4.08 7.71
C GLY A 78 1.60 -3.25 8.84
N THR A 79 0.78 -2.76 9.77
CA THR A 79 1.24 -2.12 11.02
C THR A 79 1.10 -3.11 12.18
N VAL A 80 2.21 -3.62 12.71
CA VAL A 80 2.18 -4.44 13.94
C VAL A 80 1.84 -3.55 15.14
N ILE A 81 0.92 -4.04 15.95
CA ILE A 81 0.48 -3.43 17.19
C ILE A 81 1.04 -4.23 18.35
N ASP A 82 1.84 -3.56 19.17
CA ASP A 82 2.29 -4.12 20.44
C ASP A 82 1.08 -4.29 21.38
N PRO A 83 0.77 -5.50 21.84
CA PRO A 83 -0.34 -5.72 22.78
C PRO A 83 -0.13 -5.03 24.14
N MET A 84 1.09 -4.61 24.48
CA MET A 84 1.40 -3.85 25.70
C MET A 84 1.39 -2.34 25.48
N ALA A 85 1.09 -1.88 24.26
CA ALA A 85 0.95 -0.46 23.95
C ALA A 85 -0.20 0.16 24.76
N GLY A 86 0.04 1.33 25.35
CA GLY A 86 -1.02 2.15 25.93
C GLY A 86 -1.97 2.74 24.88
N ASP A 87 -3.09 3.29 25.33
CA ASP A 87 -4.18 3.78 24.46
C ASP A 87 -3.72 4.78 23.39
N LEU A 88 -2.83 5.71 23.75
CA LEU A 88 -2.26 6.68 22.81
C LEU A 88 -1.47 6.00 21.70
N GLN A 89 -0.59 5.06 22.05
CA GLN A 89 0.25 4.37 21.08
C GLN A 89 -0.59 3.50 20.13
N LEU A 90 -1.65 2.88 20.66
CA LEU A 90 -2.65 2.17 19.86
C LEU A 90 -3.38 3.12 18.89
N ALA A 91 -3.79 4.30 19.36
CA ALA A 91 -4.43 5.32 18.53
C ALA A 91 -3.51 5.77 17.39
N LYS A 92 -2.24 6.09 17.69
CA LYS A 92 -1.23 6.46 16.69
C LYS A 92 -1.04 5.37 15.63
N ALA A 93 -0.92 4.12 16.06
CA ALA A 93 -0.72 3.01 15.14
C ALA A 93 -1.94 2.75 14.23
N ARG A 94 -3.16 2.92 14.75
CA ARG A 94 -4.41 2.87 13.95
C ARG A 94 -4.49 4.01 12.95
N ALA A 95 -4.18 5.23 13.37
CA ALA A 95 -4.14 6.40 12.48
C ALA A 95 -3.10 6.19 11.38
N TRP A 96 -1.89 5.74 11.71
CA TRP A 96 -0.86 5.47 10.72
C TRP A 96 -1.25 4.38 9.72
N ALA A 97 -1.89 3.31 10.19
CA ALA A 97 -2.41 2.28 9.28
C ALA A 97 -3.44 2.85 8.31
N ALA A 98 -4.32 3.74 8.78
CA ALA A 98 -5.31 4.41 7.93
C ALA A 98 -4.66 5.37 6.92
N VAL A 99 -3.61 6.11 7.32
CA VAL A 99 -2.82 6.96 6.42
C VAL A 99 -2.17 6.16 5.31
N LYS A 100 -1.56 5.01 5.63
CA LYS A 100 -0.98 4.12 4.60
C LYS A 100 -2.04 3.64 3.61
N ALA A 101 -3.21 3.22 4.09
CA ALA A 101 -4.29 2.79 3.22
C ALA A 101 -4.83 3.93 2.33
N ALA A 102 -4.94 5.15 2.86
CA ALA A 102 -5.34 6.33 2.10
C ALA A 102 -4.30 6.72 1.04
N ARG A 103 -3.00 6.68 1.41
CA ARG A 103 -1.89 6.88 0.47
C ARG A 103 -1.96 5.89 -0.68
N ASP A 104 -2.10 4.60 -0.40
CA ASP A 104 -2.09 3.57 -1.43
C ASP A 104 -3.28 3.76 -2.39
N ARG A 105 -4.48 4.06 -1.86
CA ARG A 105 -5.65 4.42 -2.67
C ARG A 105 -5.41 5.64 -3.56
N ALA A 106 -4.79 6.69 -3.02
CA ALA A 106 -4.49 7.91 -3.79
C ALA A 106 -3.41 7.67 -4.86
N ALA A 107 -2.37 6.91 -4.52
CA ALA A 107 -1.30 6.53 -5.44
C ALA A 107 -1.84 5.69 -6.61
N ASP A 108 -2.85 4.85 -6.38
CA ASP A 108 -3.51 4.04 -7.42
C ASP A 108 -4.67 4.75 -8.13
N GLY A 109 -5.15 5.87 -7.61
CA GLY A 109 -6.36 6.56 -8.06
C GLY A 109 -6.25 7.30 -9.41
N GLY A 110 -5.08 7.28 -10.04
CA GLY A 110 -4.78 8.01 -11.26
C GLY A 110 -4.29 9.44 -11.03
N CYS A 111 -3.69 10.03 -12.06
CA CYS A 111 -3.26 11.42 -12.05
C CYS A 111 -3.45 12.09 -13.42
N ASP A 112 -3.43 13.41 -13.43
CA ASP A 112 -3.54 14.17 -14.67
C ASP A 112 -2.19 14.30 -15.38
N SER A 113 -2.23 14.30 -16.71
CA SER A 113 -1.08 14.56 -17.58
C SER A 113 -1.48 15.59 -18.64
N ALA A 114 -0.49 16.05 -19.42
CA ALA A 114 -0.73 17.00 -20.52
C ALA A 114 -1.75 16.49 -21.57
N LEU A 115 -1.89 15.17 -21.72
CA LEU A 115 -2.76 14.54 -22.72
C LEU A 115 -4.02 13.92 -22.10
N GLY A 116 -4.28 14.17 -20.82
CA GLY A 116 -5.45 13.65 -20.10
C GLY A 116 -5.08 12.83 -18.86
N ARG A 117 -6.08 12.27 -18.21
CA ARG A 117 -5.91 11.47 -17.00
C ARG A 117 -5.38 10.07 -17.31
N VAL A 118 -4.45 9.58 -16.51
CA VAL A 118 -3.85 8.25 -16.64
C VAL A 118 -4.06 7.44 -15.37
N ASP A 119 -4.20 6.12 -15.54
CA ASP A 119 -4.19 5.18 -14.43
C ASP A 119 -2.79 5.05 -13.82
N THR A 120 -2.74 5.01 -12.49
CA THR A 120 -1.48 4.89 -11.74
C THR A 120 -1.46 3.65 -10.85
N THR A 121 -2.18 2.60 -11.22
CA THR A 121 -2.05 1.29 -10.56
C THR A 121 -0.61 0.78 -10.62
N ASP A 122 -0.22 -0.14 -9.73
CA ASP A 122 1.11 -0.77 -9.78
C ASP A 122 1.47 -1.29 -11.19
N ARG A 123 0.50 -1.94 -11.86
CA ARG A 123 0.68 -2.42 -13.24
C ARG A 123 0.89 -1.26 -14.22
N SER A 124 0.09 -0.20 -14.13
CA SER A 124 0.22 0.97 -14.99
C SER A 124 1.59 1.64 -14.81
N ARG A 125 2.06 1.81 -13.57
CA ARG A 125 3.37 2.38 -13.25
C ARG A 125 4.52 1.58 -13.87
N ILE A 126 4.46 0.24 -13.81
CA ILE A 126 5.45 -0.65 -14.44
C ILE A 126 5.44 -0.49 -15.96
N LEU A 127 4.25 -0.52 -16.59
CA LEU A 127 4.13 -0.40 -18.04
C LEU A 127 4.63 0.96 -18.53
N ILE A 128 4.23 2.06 -17.87
CA ILE A 128 4.69 3.41 -18.20
C ILE A 128 6.21 3.49 -18.11
N SER A 129 6.82 2.97 -17.04
CA SER A 129 8.28 2.94 -16.89
C SER A 129 8.99 2.14 -17.99
N GLY A 130 8.41 1.00 -18.40
CA GLY A 130 8.91 0.21 -19.54
C GLY A 130 8.83 0.97 -20.85
N THR A 131 7.71 1.62 -21.13
CA THR A 131 7.51 2.40 -22.36
C THR A 131 8.39 3.64 -22.41
N VAL A 132 8.62 4.31 -21.27
CA VAL A 132 9.58 5.41 -21.14
C VAL A 132 10.99 4.96 -21.53
N GLN A 133 11.43 3.78 -21.07
CA GLN A 133 12.73 3.23 -21.43
C GLN A 133 12.84 2.96 -22.94
N MET A 134 11.79 2.40 -23.56
CA MET A 134 11.75 2.19 -25.02
C MET A 134 11.88 3.52 -25.79
N ALA A 135 11.11 4.53 -25.38
CA ALA A 135 11.17 5.86 -25.97
C ALA A 135 12.55 6.51 -25.85
N GLN A 136 13.20 6.38 -24.69
CA GLN A 136 14.56 6.87 -24.48
C GLN A 136 15.58 6.18 -25.39
N ILE A 137 15.46 4.86 -25.59
CA ILE A 137 16.33 4.09 -26.49
C ILE A 137 16.15 4.53 -27.95
N ASP A 138 14.91 4.67 -28.43
CA ASP A 138 14.64 5.10 -29.80
C ASP A 138 15.09 6.54 -30.03
N LYS A 139 14.82 7.44 -29.08
CA LYS A 139 15.26 8.84 -29.13
C LYS A 139 16.78 8.95 -29.17
N ALA A 140 17.51 8.19 -28.34
CA ALA A 140 18.97 8.16 -28.34
C ALA A 140 19.57 7.59 -29.64
N ALA A 141 18.86 6.66 -30.29
CA ALA A 141 19.25 6.10 -31.58
C ALA A 141 18.79 6.94 -32.79
N GLY A 142 18.13 8.07 -32.57
CA GLY A 142 17.58 8.91 -33.64
C GLY A 142 16.44 8.25 -34.43
N ARG A 143 15.76 7.25 -33.85
CA ARG A 143 14.60 6.60 -34.45
C ARG A 143 13.30 7.29 -34.03
N PRO A 144 12.29 7.36 -34.91
CA PRO A 144 10.97 7.83 -34.51
C PRO A 144 10.34 6.85 -33.51
N PHE A 145 9.63 7.39 -32.52
CA PHE A 145 8.86 6.63 -31.54
C PHE A 145 7.43 7.17 -31.51
N SER A 146 6.46 6.27 -31.50
CA SER A 146 5.04 6.58 -31.28
C SER A 146 4.38 5.36 -30.68
N VAL A 147 3.54 5.56 -29.67
CA VAL A 147 2.73 4.51 -29.05
C VAL A 147 1.34 5.03 -28.76
N ASP A 148 0.31 4.23 -29.07
CA ASP A 148 -1.05 4.54 -28.62
C ASP A 148 -1.20 4.07 -27.18
N TRP A 149 -1.30 5.02 -26.26
CA TRP A 149 -1.52 4.75 -24.85
C TRP A 149 -3.01 4.83 -24.52
N THR A 150 -3.53 3.82 -23.82
CA THR A 150 -4.91 3.86 -23.32
C THR A 150 -4.97 4.72 -22.06
N MET A 151 -5.65 5.85 -22.16
CA MET A 151 -5.90 6.79 -21.05
C MET A 151 -6.95 6.23 -20.08
N ALA A 152 -7.11 6.87 -18.92
CA ALA A 152 -8.04 6.41 -17.87
C ALA A 152 -9.52 6.37 -18.33
N ASP A 153 -9.88 7.16 -19.35
CA ASP A 153 -11.20 7.15 -19.97
C ASP A 153 -11.37 6.06 -21.05
N ASN A 154 -10.39 5.17 -21.19
CA ASN A 154 -10.25 4.13 -22.22
C ASN A 154 -10.04 4.66 -23.65
N SER A 155 -9.78 5.95 -23.85
CA SER A 155 -9.40 6.46 -25.17
C SER A 155 -7.94 6.12 -25.50
N PRO A 156 -7.63 5.67 -26.73
CA PRO A 156 -6.26 5.56 -27.18
C PRO A 156 -5.75 6.95 -27.61
N VAL A 157 -4.63 7.38 -27.04
CA VAL A 157 -3.97 8.64 -27.37
C VAL A 157 -2.54 8.38 -27.80
N ALA A 158 -2.17 8.86 -28.99
CA ALA A 158 -0.82 8.74 -29.51
C ALA A 158 0.16 9.58 -28.67
N HIS A 159 1.20 8.93 -28.16
CA HIS A 159 2.31 9.54 -27.45
C HIS A 159 3.58 9.36 -28.26
N ASP A 160 4.25 10.46 -28.58
CA ASP A 160 5.63 10.42 -29.05
C ASP A 160 6.60 10.19 -27.87
N ALA A 161 7.91 10.19 -28.16
CA ALA A 161 8.94 9.95 -27.15
C ALA A 161 8.88 10.98 -26.01
N ASP A 162 8.63 12.25 -26.32
CA ASP A 162 8.63 13.31 -25.32
C ASP A 162 7.35 13.27 -24.47
N ALA A 163 6.21 12.98 -25.09
CA ALA A 163 4.94 12.81 -24.41
C ALA A 163 4.97 11.66 -23.40
N ILE A 164 5.51 10.48 -23.77
CA ILE A 164 5.55 9.36 -22.83
C ILE A 164 6.58 9.58 -21.71
N ILE A 165 7.72 10.25 -22.00
CA ILE A 165 8.68 10.64 -20.95
C ILE A 165 8.01 11.61 -19.96
N ALA A 166 7.28 12.61 -20.47
CA ALA A 166 6.55 13.56 -19.63
C ALA A 166 5.45 12.86 -18.80
N LEU A 167 4.75 11.88 -19.38
CA LEU A 167 3.79 11.03 -18.65
C LEU A 167 4.48 10.30 -17.48
N GLY A 168 5.62 9.66 -17.73
CA GLY A 168 6.40 8.97 -16.70
C GLY A 168 6.82 9.90 -15.57
N VAL A 169 7.23 11.12 -15.89
CA VAL A 169 7.56 12.16 -14.88
C VAL A 169 6.32 12.55 -14.07
N ALA A 170 5.19 12.82 -14.73
CA ALA A 170 3.94 13.19 -14.04
C ALA A 170 3.49 12.11 -13.05
N VAL A 171 3.51 10.83 -13.46
CA VAL A 171 3.17 9.70 -12.59
C VAL A 171 4.16 9.54 -11.44
N GLY A 172 5.46 9.74 -11.69
CA GLY A 172 6.48 9.73 -10.65
C GLY A 172 6.27 10.84 -9.61
N MET A 173 5.99 12.06 -10.06
CA MET A 173 5.70 13.21 -9.19
C MET A 173 4.42 13.03 -8.38
N HIS A 174 3.36 12.50 -8.99
CA HIS A 174 2.12 12.15 -8.30
C HIS A 174 2.37 11.17 -7.16
N THR A 175 3.07 10.07 -7.45
CA THR A 175 3.40 9.06 -6.45
C THR A 175 4.23 9.67 -5.33
N ALA A 176 5.27 10.44 -5.65
CA ALA A 176 6.10 11.13 -4.66
C ALA A 176 5.28 12.06 -3.75
N ALA A 177 4.37 12.85 -4.32
CA ALA A 177 3.49 13.73 -3.54
C ALA A 177 2.57 12.95 -2.57
N CYS A 178 2.08 11.76 -2.96
CA CYS A 178 1.32 10.89 -2.06
C CYS A 178 2.19 10.43 -0.87
N TRP A 179 3.44 10.05 -1.13
CA TRP A 179 4.37 9.68 -0.06
C TRP A 179 4.71 10.87 0.85
N ASP A 180 4.94 12.05 0.29
CA ASP A 180 5.21 13.28 1.05
C ASP A 180 4.05 13.64 1.98
N ARG A 181 2.80 13.56 1.47
CA ARG A 181 1.59 13.78 2.30
C ARG A 181 1.50 12.76 3.44
N ALA A 182 1.76 11.48 3.16
CA ALA A 182 1.76 10.45 4.19
C ALA A 182 2.83 10.72 5.28
N GLN A 183 4.01 11.20 4.88
CA GLN A 183 5.09 11.53 5.82
C GLN A 183 4.76 12.76 6.66
N GLN A 184 4.10 13.78 6.10
CA GLN A 184 3.57 14.91 6.87
C GLN A 184 2.59 14.43 7.94
N LEU A 185 1.59 13.63 7.55
CA LEU A 185 0.59 13.07 8.47
C LEU A 185 1.24 12.19 9.55
N ARG A 186 2.31 11.46 9.19
CA ARG A 186 3.09 10.71 10.18
C ARG A 186 3.73 11.64 11.21
N GLY A 187 4.31 12.76 10.78
CA GLY A 187 4.85 13.78 11.68
C GLY A 187 3.80 14.32 12.65
N GLU A 188 2.60 14.61 12.16
CA GLU A 188 1.46 15.06 12.98
C GLU A 188 1.02 13.99 14.00
N ILE A 189 0.93 12.73 13.58
CA ILE A 189 0.58 11.60 14.45
C ILE A 189 1.63 11.40 15.56
N GLU A 190 2.92 11.46 15.21
CA GLU A 190 3.98 11.29 16.18
C GLU A 190 4.04 12.45 17.18
N ALA A 191 3.74 13.67 16.74
CA ALA A 191 3.72 14.87 17.59
C ALA A 191 2.52 14.93 18.55
N ALA A 192 1.42 14.23 18.28
CA ALA A 192 0.25 14.21 19.15
C ALA A 192 0.58 13.60 20.53
N GLU A 193 0.11 14.23 21.60
CA GLU A 193 0.34 13.81 22.99
C GLU A 193 -0.89 13.12 23.60
N THR A 194 -2.04 13.21 22.95
CA THR A 194 -3.33 12.65 23.41
C THR A 194 -4.07 11.88 22.32
N VAL A 195 -5.01 11.02 22.74
CA VAL A 195 -5.83 10.23 21.80
C VAL A 195 -6.75 11.14 20.99
N GLU A 196 -7.27 12.19 21.64
CA GLU A 196 -8.14 13.20 21.04
C GLU A 196 -7.41 13.99 19.95
N GLU A 197 -6.15 14.36 20.17
CA GLU A 197 -5.32 15.01 19.15
C GLU A 197 -5.07 14.10 17.95
N VAL A 198 -4.78 12.81 18.18
CA VAL A 198 -4.64 11.85 17.07
C VAL A 198 -5.94 11.72 16.28
N ALA A 199 -7.09 11.69 16.96
CA ALA A 199 -8.40 11.59 16.32
C ALA A 199 -8.79 12.85 15.54
N ALA A 200 -8.22 14.01 15.87
CA ALA A 200 -8.48 15.28 15.20
C ALA A 200 -7.68 15.46 13.89
N ILE A 201 -6.67 14.62 13.62
CA ILE A 201 -5.86 14.70 12.40
C ILE A 201 -6.70 14.32 11.18
N ASP A 202 -6.78 15.21 10.19
CA ASP A 202 -7.47 14.94 8.92
C ASP A 202 -6.61 14.05 8.01
N ILE A 203 -6.95 12.76 8.03
CA ILE A 203 -6.35 11.73 7.18
C ILE A 203 -7.13 11.47 5.89
N ALA A 204 -8.32 12.06 5.74
CA ALA A 204 -9.24 11.77 4.63
C ALA A 204 -9.02 12.70 3.44
N THR A 205 -8.56 13.92 3.67
CA THR A 205 -8.43 14.95 2.62
C THR A 205 -6.98 15.36 2.33
N GLY A 206 -6.79 16.12 1.26
CA GLY A 206 -5.49 16.65 0.85
C GLY A 206 -4.57 15.65 0.15
N TRP A 207 -5.13 14.53 -0.34
CA TRP A 207 -4.39 13.56 -1.15
C TRP A 207 -4.26 14.02 -2.60
N PRO A 208 -3.08 13.87 -3.23
CA PRO A 208 -2.88 14.19 -4.65
C PRO A 208 -3.79 13.36 -5.57
N GLY A 209 -4.12 13.92 -6.73
CA GLY A 209 -4.84 13.23 -7.80
C GLY A 209 -6.31 12.92 -7.51
N ALA A 210 -6.88 13.37 -6.38
CA ALA A 210 -8.32 13.33 -6.20
C ALA A 210 -9.01 14.08 -7.35
N PRO A 211 -10.07 13.53 -7.98
CA PRO A 211 -10.79 14.25 -9.02
C PRO A 211 -11.31 15.58 -8.46
N ALA A 212 -11.12 16.65 -9.22
CA ALA A 212 -11.66 17.98 -8.90
C ALA A 212 -13.20 17.99 -8.91
#